data_AF-A0A292SKV5-F1
#
_entry.id   AF-A0A292SKV5-F1
#
_cell.length_a   1.000
_cell.length_b   1.000
_cell.length_c   1.000
_cell.angle_alpha   90.00
_cell.angle_beta   90.00
_cell.angle_gamma   90.00
#
_symmetry.space_group_name_H-M   'P 1'
#
loop_
_entity.id
_entity.type
_entity.pdbx_description
1 polymer ?
#
loop_
_entity_poly.entity_id
_entity_poly.type
_entity_poly.pdbx_seq_one_letter_code
_entity_poly.pdbx_strand_id
1 'polypeptide(L)'
;MNNISFTGFKNLSYAKDLYGSKSPNCIIQRFMNVELTNDASGQDLEMLKNLIKKYKTERNFDLTNPLNPNFVNIFYFNAKEMGKKAFSFNGIVLPKNKVTMPIYDFIARLTNKIAGTPNELLPVEESYIKSKEAPFALLIKEHITTHVDDVINFNYNDLHNQDWAKKGASNINKGIHAAMTKYFNVSEEKVLR
;
A
#
# COMPACT_ATOMS: atom_id res chain seq x y z
N MET A 1 -13.99 17.15 19.85
CA MET A 1 -12.63 16.75 20.26
C MET A 1 -11.94 16.16 19.04
N ASN A 2 -10.79 16.68 18.62
CA ASN A 2 -10.04 16.10 17.50
C ASN A 2 -9.46 14.76 17.96
N ASN A 3 -9.93 13.65 17.39
CA ASN A 3 -9.39 12.32 17.65
C ASN A 3 -7.96 12.26 17.11
N ILE A 4 -6.98 12.51 17.98
CA ILE A 4 -5.58 12.22 17.70
C ILE A 4 -5.47 10.69 17.66
N SER A 5 -5.12 10.14 16.49
CA SER A 5 -4.83 8.70 16.37
C SER A 5 -3.45 8.45 16.94
N PHE A 6 -3.31 7.61 17.96
CA PHE A 6 -1.98 7.33 18.54
C PHE A 6 -1.03 6.57 17.59
N THR A 7 -1.55 5.99 16.50
CA THR A 7 -0.75 5.25 15.51
C THR A 7 -0.47 6.02 14.23
N GLY A 8 -1.22 7.08 13.94
CA GLY A 8 -1.05 7.89 12.73
C GLY A 8 -1.68 7.27 11.48
N PHE A 9 -2.46 6.21 11.63
CA PHE A 9 -3.26 5.64 10.55
C PHE A 9 -4.44 4.82 11.07
N LYS A 10 -5.42 4.59 10.20
CA LYS A 10 -6.65 3.85 10.47
C LYS A 10 -7.22 3.22 9.19
N ASN A 11 -8.32 2.47 9.33
CA ASN A 11 -9.13 1.98 8.21
C ASN A 11 -8.31 1.15 7.20
N LEU A 12 -7.37 0.33 7.71
CA LEU A 12 -6.56 -0.53 6.85
C LEU A 12 -7.41 -1.56 6.12
N SER A 13 -7.20 -1.69 4.82
CA SER A 13 -7.73 -2.79 4.00
C SER A 13 -6.59 -3.58 3.41
N TYR A 14 -6.79 -4.88 3.25
CA TYR A 14 -5.86 -5.73 2.52
C TYR A 14 -6.58 -6.85 1.80
N ALA A 15 -6.17 -7.10 0.55
CA ALA A 15 -6.52 -8.32 -0.18
C ALA A 15 -5.28 -8.93 -0.83
N LYS A 16 -5.35 -10.25 -1.02
CA LYS A 16 -4.35 -11.03 -1.71
C LYS A 16 -5.05 -11.88 -2.76
N ASP A 17 -4.58 -11.78 -3.99
CA ASP A 17 -5.06 -12.60 -5.09
C ASP A 17 -3.94 -13.52 -5.61
N LEU A 18 -4.31 -14.71 -6.05
CA LEU A 18 -3.44 -15.79 -6.49
C LEU A 18 -3.94 -16.33 -7.84
N TYR A 19 -3.23 -16.02 -8.91
CA TYR A 19 -3.51 -16.60 -10.22
C TYR A 19 -2.59 -17.79 -10.49
N GLY A 20 -3.13 -18.88 -11.06
CA GLY A 20 -2.35 -20.04 -11.47
C GLY A 20 -2.06 -21.05 -10.35
N SER A 21 -3.12 -21.45 -9.62
CA SER A 21 -3.15 -22.47 -8.55
C SER A 21 -2.04 -22.30 -7.49
N LYS A 22 -1.97 -23.14 -6.43
CA LYS A 22 -0.86 -23.11 -5.46
C LYS A 22 0.44 -23.68 -6.07
N SER A 23 0.75 -23.32 -7.31
CA SER A 23 1.95 -23.74 -8.03
C SER A 23 3.10 -22.75 -7.78
N PRO A 24 4.37 -23.18 -8.00
CA PRO A 24 5.51 -22.27 -8.00
C PRO A 24 5.37 -21.10 -9.00
N ASN A 25 4.54 -21.28 -10.03
CA ASN A 25 4.30 -20.33 -11.11
C ASN A 25 3.20 -19.32 -10.78
N CYS A 26 2.68 -19.34 -9.56
CA CYS A 26 1.59 -18.48 -9.15
C CYS A 26 1.98 -17.00 -9.23
N ILE A 27 1.13 -16.21 -9.92
CA ILE A 27 1.20 -14.76 -9.88
C ILE A 27 0.51 -14.30 -8.62
N ILE A 28 1.22 -13.55 -7.80
CA ILE A 28 0.69 -13.03 -6.54
C ILE A 28 0.46 -11.54 -6.67
N GLN A 29 -0.77 -11.12 -6.42
CA GLN A 29 -1.14 -9.72 -6.30
C GLN A 29 -1.51 -9.41 -4.86
N ARG A 30 -1.10 -8.24 -4.38
CA ARG A 30 -1.43 -7.74 -3.05
C ARG A 30 -1.88 -6.31 -3.17
N PHE A 31 -3.00 -6.02 -2.54
CA PHE A 31 -3.63 -4.71 -2.49
C PHE A 31 -3.65 -4.30 -1.03
N MET A 32 -3.20 -3.09 -0.74
CA MET A 32 -3.27 -2.51 0.59
C MET A 32 -3.78 -1.08 0.45
N ASN A 33 -4.75 -0.73 1.29
CA ASN A 33 -5.19 0.65 1.50
C ASN A 33 -5.01 1.00 2.98
N VAL A 34 -4.66 2.25 3.25
CA VAL A 34 -4.63 2.79 4.60
C VAL A 34 -4.95 4.28 4.57
N GLU A 35 -5.73 4.74 5.54
CA GLU A 35 -5.95 6.16 5.76
C GLU A 35 -4.92 6.69 6.75
N LEU A 36 -4.13 7.67 6.33
CA LEU A 36 -3.18 8.33 7.22
C LEU A 36 -3.88 9.42 8.03
N THR A 37 -3.46 9.54 9.27
CA THR A 37 -3.89 10.58 10.20
C THR A 37 -2.65 11.20 10.84
N ASN A 38 -2.79 12.37 11.44
CA ASN A 38 -1.70 12.88 12.26
C ASN A 38 -1.69 12.08 13.57
N ASP A 39 -0.55 11.47 13.88
CA ASP A 39 -0.30 10.98 15.25
C ASP A 39 0.08 12.13 16.18
N ALA A 40 0.31 11.81 17.46
CA ALA A 40 0.79 12.79 18.44
C ALA A 40 2.11 13.47 18.01
N SER A 41 2.86 12.86 17.07
CA SER A 41 4.07 13.43 16.48
C SER A 41 3.85 14.11 15.12
N GLY A 42 2.64 14.03 14.55
CA GLY A 42 2.25 14.63 13.26
C GLY A 42 2.96 14.08 12.03
N GLN A 43 3.56 12.88 12.09
CA GLN A 43 4.60 12.52 11.10
C GLN A 43 4.07 11.92 9.80
N ASP A 44 3.23 10.88 9.81
CA ASP A 44 2.99 10.10 8.58
C ASP A 44 2.17 10.84 7.51
N LEU A 45 1.07 11.48 7.90
CA LEU A 45 0.24 12.26 6.98
C LEU A 45 0.98 13.50 6.46
N GLU A 46 1.76 14.17 7.31
CA GLU A 46 2.56 15.32 6.89
C GLU A 46 3.72 14.88 5.97
N MET A 47 4.35 13.73 6.23
CA MET A 47 5.33 13.14 5.31
C MET A 47 4.70 12.82 3.95
N LEU A 48 3.49 12.27 3.92
CA LEU A 48 2.76 12.03 2.66
C LEU A 48 2.51 13.35 1.91
N LYS A 49 1.96 14.37 2.59
CA LYS A 49 1.68 15.68 2.00
C LYS A 49 2.93 16.32 1.41
N ASN A 50 4.03 16.28 2.15
CA ASN A 50 5.32 16.81 1.68
C ASN A 50 5.87 16.02 0.49
N LEU A 51 5.73 14.69 0.50
CA LEU A 51 6.09 13.85 -0.64
C LEU A 51 5.26 14.23 -1.88
N ILE A 52 3.94 14.29 -1.77
CA ILE A 52 3.04 14.68 -2.87
C ILE A 52 3.41 16.07 -3.40
N LYS A 53 3.53 17.07 -2.51
CA LYS A 53 3.90 18.45 -2.87
C LYS A 53 5.22 18.49 -3.63
N LYS A 54 6.23 17.76 -3.16
CA LYS A 54 7.54 17.68 -3.81
C LYS A 54 7.44 17.14 -5.24
N TYR A 55 6.77 16.02 -5.45
CA TYR A 55 6.65 15.43 -6.79
C TYR A 55 5.79 16.27 -7.72
N LYS A 56 4.73 16.88 -7.20
CA LYS A 56 3.89 17.79 -7.98
C LYS A 56 4.67 19.02 -8.44
N THR A 57 5.45 19.63 -7.55
CA THR A 57 6.20 20.87 -7.83
C THR A 57 7.45 20.62 -8.66
N GLU A 58 8.27 19.63 -8.30
CA GLU A 58 9.56 19.40 -8.94
C GLU A 58 9.46 18.53 -10.20
N ARG A 59 8.45 17.67 -10.31
CA ARG A 59 8.38 16.60 -11.33
C ARG A 59 7.11 16.60 -12.16
N ASN A 60 6.19 17.52 -11.91
CA ASN A 60 4.86 17.56 -12.54
C ASN A 60 4.13 16.20 -12.45
N PHE A 61 4.21 15.56 -11.29
CA PHE A 61 3.70 14.22 -11.05
C PHE A 61 2.85 14.21 -9.79
N ASP A 62 1.54 13.99 -9.94
CA ASP A 62 0.60 14.02 -8.82
C ASP A 62 0.41 12.62 -8.23
N LEU A 63 0.88 12.45 -6.99
CA LEU A 63 0.78 11.21 -6.21
C LEU A 63 -0.51 11.14 -5.38
N THR A 64 -1.37 12.16 -5.45
CA THR A 64 -2.60 12.24 -4.64
C THR A 64 -3.54 11.10 -4.99
N ASN A 65 -4.07 10.45 -3.97
CA ASN A 65 -5.11 9.45 -4.16
C ASN A 65 -6.41 10.15 -4.64
N PRO A 66 -7.05 9.63 -5.71
CA PRO A 66 -8.21 10.30 -6.31
C PRO A 66 -9.50 10.16 -5.50
N LEU A 67 -9.58 9.24 -4.53
CA LEU A 67 -10.75 9.09 -3.65
C LEU A 67 -10.65 10.00 -2.42
N ASN A 68 -9.51 9.97 -1.74
CA ASN A 68 -9.29 10.69 -0.49
C ASN A 68 -7.80 11.03 -0.35
N PRO A 69 -7.40 12.31 -0.21
CA PRO A 69 -6.00 12.73 -0.20
C PRO A 69 -5.17 12.15 0.96
N ASN A 70 -5.83 11.60 1.98
CA ASN A 70 -5.17 10.95 3.11
C ASN A 70 -4.96 9.44 2.89
N PHE A 71 -5.49 8.87 1.80
CA PHE A 71 -5.33 7.46 1.50
C PHE A 71 -3.99 7.17 0.82
N VAL A 72 -3.44 6.02 1.20
CA VAL A 72 -2.30 5.40 0.55
C VAL A 72 -2.70 4.01 0.08
N ASN A 73 -2.78 3.85 -1.23
CA ASN A 73 -2.93 2.57 -1.88
C ASN A 73 -1.57 2.05 -2.35
N ILE A 74 -1.25 0.83 -1.95
CA ILE A 74 -0.05 0.12 -2.36
C ILE A 74 -0.49 -1.15 -3.10
N PHE A 75 -0.04 -1.28 -4.34
CA PHE A 75 -0.16 -2.52 -5.10
C PHE A 75 1.21 -3.19 -5.19
N TYR A 76 1.25 -4.50 -4.98
CA TYR A 76 2.44 -5.30 -5.20
C TYR A 76 2.11 -6.51 -6.07
N PHE A 77 2.73 -6.55 -7.25
CA PHE A 77 2.69 -7.66 -8.19
C PHE A 77 4.00 -8.43 -8.18
N ASN A 78 3.89 -9.76 -8.12
CA ASN A 78 5.03 -10.68 -8.23
C ASN A 78 4.70 -11.86 -9.13
N ALA A 79 5.35 -11.93 -10.29
CA ALA A 79 5.40 -13.10 -11.16
C ALA A 79 6.84 -13.63 -11.15
N LYS A 80 7.10 -14.57 -10.24
CA LYS A 80 8.45 -15.05 -9.90
C LYS A 80 9.19 -15.62 -11.12
N GLU A 81 8.55 -16.52 -11.86
CA GLU A 81 9.13 -17.19 -13.04
C GLU A 81 9.42 -16.23 -14.20
N MET A 82 8.62 -15.17 -14.33
CA MET A 82 8.88 -14.13 -15.32
C MET A 82 9.97 -13.15 -14.87
N GLY A 83 10.48 -13.29 -13.64
CA GLY A 83 11.37 -12.33 -13.01
C GLY A 83 10.75 -10.93 -12.84
N LYS A 84 9.41 -10.81 -12.90
CA LYS A 84 8.71 -9.53 -12.90
C LYS A 84 8.17 -9.20 -11.52
N LYS A 85 8.58 -8.03 -11.02
CA LYS A 85 8.06 -7.40 -9.81
C LYS A 85 7.73 -5.95 -10.08
N ALA A 86 6.50 -5.56 -9.77
CA ALA A 86 6.03 -4.19 -9.92
C ALA A 86 5.34 -3.72 -8.65
N PHE A 87 5.49 -2.43 -8.38
CA PHE A 87 4.82 -1.74 -7.29
C PHE A 87 4.03 -0.58 -7.88
N SER A 88 2.88 -0.27 -7.29
CA SER A 88 2.19 0.99 -7.56
C SER A 88 1.87 1.71 -6.25
N PHE A 89 1.79 3.04 -6.35
CA PHE A 89 1.40 3.94 -5.27
C PHE A 89 0.25 4.81 -5.77
N ASN A 90 -0.89 4.77 -5.08
CA ASN A 90 -2.11 5.48 -5.48
C ASN A 90 -2.49 5.25 -6.96
N GLY A 91 -2.30 4.00 -7.42
CA GLY A 91 -2.63 3.58 -8.78
C GLY A 91 -1.53 3.85 -9.81
N ILE A 92 -0.42 4.48 -9.41
CA ILE A 92 0.67 4.83 -10.32
C ILE A 92 1.83 3.85 -10.19
N VAL A 93 2.19 3.20 -11.30
CA VAL A 93 3.29 2.23 -11.34
C VAL A 93 4.62 2.92 -11.08
N LEU A 94 5.40 2.38 -10.14
CA LEU A 94 6.68 2.92 -9.72
C LEU A 94 7.84 2.26 -10.48
N PRO A 95 8.48 2.93 -11.47
CA PRO A 95 9.76 2.45 -12.00
C PRO A 95 10.80 2.40 -10.89
N LYS A 96 11.85 1.57 -11.01
CA LYS A 96 12.94 1.49 -10.02
C LYS A 96 14.06 2.43 -10.43
N ASN A 97 14.13 3.62 -9.83
CA ASN A 97 15.16 4.61 -10.12
C ASN A 97 15.33 5.61 -8.96
N LYS A 98 16.31 6.52 -9.07
CA LYS A 98 16.55 7.57 -8.07
C LYS A 98 15.35 8.51 -7.85
N VAL A 99 14.49 8.67 -8.87
CA VAL A 99 13.32 9.54 -8.79
C VAL A 99 12.26 8.94 -7.88
N THR A 100 11.99 7.65 -7.95
CA THR A 100 10.92 6.99 -7.18
C THR A 100 11.39 6.36 -5.88
N MET A 101 12.70 6.29 -5.65
CA MET A 101 13.29 5.73 -4.43
C MET A 101 12.72 6.34 -3.13
N PRO A 102 12.50 7.67 -3.00
CA PRO A 102 11.83 8.22 -1.83
C PRO A 102 10.41 7.68 -1.58
N ILE A 103 9.69 7.28 -2.64
CA ILE A 103 8.36 6.65 -2.53
C ILE A 103 8.52 5.22 -1.99
N TYR A 104 9.51 4.46 -2.49
CA TYR A 104 9.81 3.13 -1.95
C TYR A 104 10.19 3.19 -0.46
N ASP A 105 10.99 4.16 -0.06
CA ASP A 105 11.37 4.37 1.35
C ASP A 105 10.14 4.70 2.20
N PHE A 106 9.26 5.58 1.71
CA PHE A 106 8.00 5.88 2.38
C PHE A 106 7.14 4.62 2.58
N ILE A 107 6.94 3.83 1.52
CA ILE A 107 6.16 2.59 1.59
C ILE A 107 6.82 1.60 2.55
N ALA A 108 8.15 1.44 2.52
CA ALA A 108 8.88 0.55 3.41
C ALA A 108 8.68 0.94 4.88
N ARG A 109 8.82 2.22 5.24
CA ARG A 109 8.57 2.69 6.61
C ARG A 109 7.13 2.44 7.04
N LEU A 110 6.16 2.82 6.21
CA LEU A 110 4.73 2.67 6.50
C LEU A 110 4.35 1.21 6.73
N THR A 111 4.77 0.32 5.81
CA THR A 111 4.49 -1.12 5.92
C THR A 111 5.20 -1.78 7.10
N ASN A 112 6.40 -1.33 7.46
CA ASN A 112 7.08 -1.80 8.67
C ASN A 112 6.33 -1.36 9.94
N LYS A 113 5.89 -0.10 10.01
CA LYS A 113 5.11 0.43 11.13
C LYS A 113 3.79 -0.33 11.28
N ILE A 114 3.03 -0.53 10.19
CA ILE A 114 1.80 -1.33 10.20
C ILE A 114 2.05 -2.74 10.74
N ALA A 115 3.06 -3.44 10.20
CA ALA A 115 3.35 -4.82 10.60
C ALA A 115 3.72 -4.96 12.09
N GLY A 116 4.39 -3.95 12.65
CA GLY A 116 4.79 -3.91 14.06
C GLY A 116 3.73 -3.37 15.03
N THR A 117 2.62 -2.82 14.55
CA THR A 117 1.60 -2.19 15.41
C THR A 117 0.69 -3.25 16.05
N PRO A 118 0.43 -3.19 17.37
CA PRO A 118 -0.56 -4.05 18.04
C PRO A 118 -1.96 -3.91 17.43
N ASN A 119 -2.73 -4.99 17.40
CA ASN A 119 -4.03 -5.04 16.72
C ASN A 119 -5.03 -4.05 17.35
N GLU A 120 -4.98 -3.90 18.67
CA GLU A 120 -5.84 -2.99 19.45
C GLU A 120 -5.66 -1.52 19.04
N LEU A 121 -4.52 -1.20 18.40
CA LEU A 121 -4.16 0.14 17.96
C LEU A 121 -4.40 0.36 16.45
N LEU A 122 -5.03 -0.59 15.76
CA LEU A 122 -5.37 -0.52 14.33
C LEU A 122 -6.87 -0.28 14.12
N PRO A 123 -7.40 0.90 14.47
CA PRO A 123 -8.84 1.12 14.44
C PRO A 123 -9.41 0.99 13.02
N VAL A 124 -10.54 0.30 12.93
CA VAL A 124 -11.43 0.30 11.77
C VAL A 124 -12.72 0.97 12.22
N GLU A 125 -13.00 2.15 11.68
CA GLU A 125 -14.16 2.94 12.09
C GLU A 125 -15.42 2.42 11.39
N GLU A 126 -16.47 2.18 12.17
CA GLU A 126 -17.76 1.74 11.62
C GLU A 126 -18.35 2.76 10.63
N SER A 127 -18.15 4.06 10.90
CA SER A 127 -18.54 5.14 9.99
C SER A 127 -17.81 5.06 8.65
N TYR A 128 -16.55 4.64 8.65
CA TYR A 128 -15.79 4.42 7.42
C TYR A 128 -16.34 3.22 6.66
N ILE A 129 -16.60 2.08 7.33
CA ILE A 129 -17.16 0.88 6.67
C ILE A 129 -18.50 1.18 5.99
N LYS A 130 -19.31 2.07 6.58
CA LYS A 130 -20.61 2.52 6.01
C LYS A 130 -20.47 3.68 5.01
N SER A 131 -19.27 4.19 4.78
CA SER A 131 -19.03 5.33 3.89
C SER A 131 -19.12 4.91 2.42
N LYS A 132 -19.27 5.90 1.53
CA LYS A 132 -19.21 5.71 0.08
C LYS A 132 -17.80 5.35 -0.42
N GLU A 133 -16.77 5.58 0.40
CA GLU A 133 -15.37 5.40 0.03
C GLU A 133 -14.93 3.95 0.22
N ALA A 134 -15.40 3.28 1.29
CA ALA A 134 -14.96 1.93 1.66
C ALA A 134 -15.03 0.88 0.52
N PRO A 135 -16.07 0.84 -0.31
CA PRO A 135 -16.13 -0.14 -1.40
C PRO A 135 -15.09 0.06 -2.51
N PHE A 136 -14.56 1.27 -2.65
CA PHE A 136 -13.56 1.62 -3.66
C PHE A 136 -12.15 1.70 -3.09
N ALA A 137 -12.03 1.90 -1.78
CA ALA A 137 -10.77 2.27 -1.13
C ALA A 137 -9.62 1.32 -1.46
N LEU A 138 -9.86 0.01 -1.61
CA LEU A 138 -8.80 -0.96 -1.90
C LEU A 138 -8.29 -0.92 -3.36
N LEU A 139 -9.19 -0.63 -4.32
CA LEU A 139 -8.92 -0.70 -5.76
C LEU A 139 -8.95 0.69 -6.45
N ILE A 140 -9.15 1.76 -5.68
CA ILE A 140 -9.15 3.17 -6.07
C ILE A 140 -10.30 3.56 -7.01
N LYS A 141 -10.39 2.95 -8.20
CA LYS A 141 -11.35 3.33 -9.25
C LYS A 141 -12.43 2.29 -9.47
N GLU A 142 -12.24 1.10 -8.92
CA GLU A 142 -13.13 -0.02 -9.12
C GLU A 142 -13.78 -0.41 -7.80
N HIS A 143 -15.06 -0.75 -7.89
CA HIS A 143 -15.82 -1.21 -6.74
C HIS A 143 -15.38 -2.65 -6.43
N ILE A 144 -15.06 -2.97 -5.18
CA ILE A 144 -14.52 -4.29 -4.83
C ILE A 144 -15.44 -5.45 -5.25
N THR A 145 -16.76 -5.24 -5.26
CA THR A 145 -17.71 -6.29 -5.66
C THR A 145 -17.63 -6.69 -7.13
N THR A 146 -16.94 -5.93 -7.99
CA THR A 146 -16.69 -6.37 -9.37
C THR A 146 -15.59 -7.43 -9.47
N HIS A 147 -14.91 -7.72 -8.35
CA HIS A 147 -13.77 -8.64 -8.23
C HIS A 147 -13.99 -9.74 -7.19
N VAL A 148 -15.24 -9.95 -6.77
CA VAL A 148 -15.62 -11.03 -5.84
C VAL A 148 -16.65 -11.91 -6.52
N ASP A 149 -16.44 -13.22 -6.44
CA ASP A 149 -17.33 -14.19 -7.10
C ASP A 149 -18.69 -14.27 -6.39
N ASP A 150 -18.69 -14.22 -5.06
CA ASP A 150 -19.90 -14.28 -4.22
C ASP A 150 -20.25 -12.90 -3.65
N VAL A 151 -20.78 -12.03 -4.50
CA VAL A 151 -21.19 -10.67 -4.13
C VAL A 151 -22.26 -10.68 -3.02
N ILE A 152 -23.11 -11.70 -2.97
CA ILE A 152 -24.23 -11.77 -2.02
C ILE A 152 -23.72 -11.97 -0.60
N ASN A 153 -22.71 -12.83 -0.41
CA ASN A 153 -22.15 -13.13 0.90
C ASN A 153 -20.90 -12.30 1.24
N PHE A 154 -20.49 -11.39 0.36
CA PHE A 154 -19.31 -10.56 0.59
C PHE A 154 -19.52 -9.56 1.73
N ASN A 155 -18.63 -9.60 2.73
CA ASN A 155 -18.62 -8.65 3.84
C ASN A 155 -17.39 -7.74 3.73
N TYR A 156 -17.61 -6.42 3.64
CA TYR A 156 -16.51 -5.45 3.58
C TYR A 156 -15.55 -5.59 4.77
N ASN A 157 -16.04 -5.97 5.95
CA ASN A 157 -15.20 -6.17 7.14
C ASN A 157 -14.09 -7.21 6.92
N ASP A 158 -14.28 -8.17 6.00
CA ASP A 158 -13.27 -9.19 5.71
C ASP A 158 -12.00 -8.59 5.09
N LEU A 159 -12.14 -7.50 4.32
CA LEU A 159 -11.00 -6.74 3.80
C LEU A 159 -10.24 -5.98 4.90
N HIS A 160 -10.91 -5.69 6.01
CA HIS A 160 -10.42 -4.88 7.11
C HIS A 160 -9.84 -5.71 8.26
N ASN A 161 -9.55 -6.98 8.00
CA ASN A 161 -8.91 -7.86 8.96
C ASN A 161 -7.46 -7.41 9.27
N GLN A 162 -7.22 -7.05 10.52
CA GLN A 162 -5.94 -6.50 10.99
C GLN A 162 -4.78 -7.48 10.84
N ASP A 163 -4.98 -8.76 11.14
CA ASP A 163 -3.93 -9.79 11.01
C ASP A 163 -3.51 -9.97 9.56
N TRP A 164 -4.49 -9.99 8.65
CA TRP A 164 -4.23 -10.07 7.22
C TRP A 164 -3.53 -8.82 6.70
N ALA A 165 -3.95 -7.63 7.15
CA ALA A 165 -3.29 -6.38 6.82
C ALA A 165 -1.82 -6.36 7.28
N LYS A 166 -1.52 -6.76 8.53
CA LYS A 166 -0.14 -6.84 9.05
C LYS A 166 0.71 -7.84 8.27
N LYS A 167 0.16 -9.02 7.99
CA LYS A 167 0.83 -10.02 7.13
C LYS A 167 1.06 -9.48 5.73
N GLY A 168 0.10 -8.75 5.18
CA GLY A 168 0.20 -8.04 3.92
C GLY A 168 1.35 -7.04 3.90
N ALA A 169 1.39 -6.18 4.91
CA ALA A 169 2.41 -5.14 5.08
C ALA A 169 3.82 -5.76 5.14
N SER A 170 4.00 -6.81 5.97
CA SER A 170 5.27 -7.53 6.05
C SER A 170 5.70 -8.13 4.70
N ASN A 171 4.76 -8.69 3.92
CA ASN A 171 5.07 -9.26 2.61
C ASN A 171 5.42 -8.19 1.57
N ILE A 172 4.70 -7.07 1.56
CA ILE A 172 5.00 -5.93 0.67
C ILE A 172 6.39 -5.38 1.01
N ASN A 173 6.67 -5.18 2.30
CA ASN A 173 7.96 -4.68 2.79
C ASN A 173 9.14 -5.58 2.36
N LYS A 174 9.02 -6.91 2.56
CA LYS A 174 9.98 -7.89 2.04
C LYS A 174 10.15 -7.80 0.52
N GLY A 175 9.06 -7.58 -0.20
CA GLY A 175 9.06 -7.37 -1.65
C GLY A 175 9.89 -6.15 -2.05
N ILE A 176 9.74 -5.02 -1.33
CA ILE A 176 10.48 -3.78 -1.56
C ILE A 176 11.97 -4.01 -1.31
N HIS A 177 12.35 -4.58 -0.16
CA HIS A 177 13.75 -4.88 0.14
C HIS A 177 14.40 -5.74 -0.94
N ALA A 178 13.74 -6.83 -1.34
CA ALA A 178 14.25 -7.70 -2.41
C ALA A 178 14.37 -6.97 -3.77
N ALA A 179 13.45 -6.04 -4.08
CA ALA A 179 13.49 -5.27 -5.30
C ALA A 179 14.60 -4.20 -5.30
N MET A 180 14.82 -3.54 -4.16
CA MET A 180 15.82 -2.49 -4.00
C MET A 180 17.24 -3.05 -3.91
N THR A 181 17.45 -4.15 -3.17
CA THR A 181 18.76 -4.83 -3.16
C THR A 181 19.20 -5.24 -4.57
N LYS A 182 18.28 -5.79 -5.38
CA LYS A 182 18.58 -6.11 -6.78
C LYS A 182 18.94 -4.86 -7.60
N TYR A 183 18.26 -3.74 -7.37
CA TYR A 183 18.54 -2.49 -8.07
C TYR A 183 19.95 -1.96 -7.75
N PHE A 184 20.32 -1.94 -6.47
CA PHE A 184 21.64 -1.45 -6.03
C PHE A 184 22.78 -2.34 -6.54
N ASN A 185 22.68 -3.67 -6.41
CA ASN A 185 23.73 -4.59 -6.88
C ASN A 185 23.96 -4.46 -8.40
N VAL A 186 22.88 -4.36 -9.20
CA VAL A 186 23.01 -4.15 -10.66
C VAL A 186 23.59 -2.77 -10.98
N SER A 187 23.29 -1.75 -10.17
CA SER A 187 23.87 -0.42 -10.37
C SER A 187 25.36 -0.38 -10.09
N GLU A 188 25.85 -1.12 -9.08
CA GLU A 188 27.28 -1.22 -8.75
C GLU A 188 28.06 -1.96 -9.85
N GLU A 189 27.54 -3.08 -10.36
CA GLU A 189 28.17 -3.82 -11.47
C GLU A 189 28.31 -2.98 -12.75
N LYS A 190 27.40 -2.02 -12.98
CA LYS A 190 27.46 -1.09 -14.14
C LYS A 190 28.45 0.05 -13.95
N VAL A 191 28.83 0.38 -12.71
CA VAL A 191 29.82 1.43 -12.41
C VAL A 191 31.25 0.85 -12.44
N LEU A 192 31.39 -0.45 -12.22
CA LEU A 192 32.68 -1.17 -12.22
C LEU A 192 33.11 -1.72 -13.59
N ARG A 193 32.33 -1.47 -14.66
CA ARG A 193 32.65 -1.83 -16.05
C ARG A 193 32.81 -0.55 -16.87
#